data_AF-A0A161M2C1-F1
#
_entry.id   AF-A0A161M2C1-F1
#
_cell.length_a   1.000
_cell.length_b   1.000
_cell.length_c   1.000
_cell.angle_alpha   90.00
_cell.angle_beta   90.00
_cell.angle_gamma   90.00
#
_symmetry.space_group_name_H-M   'P 1'
#
loop_
_entity.id
_entity.type
_entity.pdbx_description
1 polymer ?
#
loop_
_entity_poly.entity_id
_entity_poly.type
_entity_poly.pdbx_seq_one_letter_code
_entity_poly.pdbx_strand_id
1 'polypeptide(L)'
;RSRRLRRVLELVLALGNYMNRGARGNASGFRLASLNRLADTKSSQSKGTTLLHYLVEILQNKFKDALKLEEDMPHVKEAAKVSLGELEKDMAQLKANLKEAERELEFQRSQPVVAGDRFLPVMK
;
A
#
# COMPACT_ATOMS: atom_id res chain seq x y z
N ARG A 1 -10.85 -3.41 6.68
CA ARG A 1 -9.99 -4.56 7.09
C ARG A 1 -10.49 -5.80 6.36
N SER A 2 -9.65 -6.46 5.56
CA SER A 2 -10.06 -7.59 4.72
C SER A 2 -10.09 -8.92 5.48
N ARG A 3 -11.26 -9.56 5.56
CA ARG A 3 -11.37 -10.96 6.06
C ARG A 3 -10.87 -11.95 5.01
N ARG A 4 -11.03 -11.61 3.73
CA ARG A 4 -10.56 -12.40 2.58
C ARG A 4 -9.03 -12.54 2.61
N LEU A 5 -8.31 -11.45 2.90
CA LEU A 5 -6.84 -11.47 3.03
C LEU A 5 -6.41 -12.44 4.13
N ARG A 6 -7.05 -12.36 5.31
CA ARG A 6 -6.74 -13.26 6.42
C ARG A 6 -6.90 -14.72 6.00
N ARG A 7 -7.96 -15.04 5.27
CA ARG A 7 -8.20 -16.41 4.79
C ARG A 7 -7.11 -16.90 3.84
N VAL A 8 -6.67 -16.04 2.91
CA VAL A 8 -5.56 -16.35 2.01
C VAL A 8 -4.27 -16.61 2.79
N LEU A 9 -3.96 -15.75 3.77
CA LEU A 9 -2.75 -15.90 4.60
C LEU A 9 -2.77 -17.18 5.45
N GLU A 10 -3.92 -17.56 6.01
CA GLU A 10 -4.09 -18.83 6.74
C GLU A 10 -3.80 -20.04 5.85
N LEU A 11 -4.29 -20.03 4.61
CA LEU A 11 -4.06 -21.13 3.66
C LEU A 11 -2.60 -21.19 3.23
N VAL A 12 -1.96 -20.04 2.97
CA VAL A 12 -0.53 -19.99 2.66
C VAL A 12 0.30 -20.53 3.82
N LEU A 13 -0.05 -20.18 5.06
CA LEU A 13 0.63 -20.71 6.25
C LEU A 13 0.46 -22.23 6.36
N ALA A 14 -0.76 -22.73 6.18
CA ALA A 14 -1.05 -24.16 6.23
C ALA A 14 -0.27 -24.95 5.15
N LEU A 15 -0.26 -24.45 3.91
CA LEU A 15 0.50 -25.05 2.80
C LEU A 15 2.01 -25.02 3.09
N GLY A 16 2.54 -23.88 3.53
CA GLY A 16 3.95 -23.73 3.88
C GLY A 16 4.40 -24.66 4.99
N ASN A 17 3.61 -24.80 6.07
CA ASN A 17 3.88 -25.72 7.17
C ASN A 17 3.79 -27.19 6.73
N TYR A 18 2.83 -27.52 5.86
CA TYR A 18 2.69 -28.87 5.33
C TYR A 18 3.86 -29.27 4.42
N MET A 19 4.37 -28.34 3.62
CA MET A 19 5.47 -28.60 2.67
C MET A 19 6.84 -28.62 3.35
N ASN A 20 7.07 -27.71 4.30
CA ASN A 20 8.38 -27.53 4.94
C ASN A 20 8.55 -28.32 6.24
N ARG A 21 7.89 -29.48 6.39
CA ARG A 21 7.92 -30.31 7.61
C ARG A 21 9.35 -30.48 8.16
N GLY A 22 9.50 -30.45 9.48
CA GLY A 22 10.79 -30.47 10.19
C GLY A 22 11.16 -29.09 10.74
N ALA A 23 12.46 -28.77 10.80
CA ALA A 23 12.96 -27.52 11.40
C ALA A 23 12.52 -26.22 10.67
N ARG A 24 11.98 -26.33 9.46
CA ARG A 24 11.44 -25.21 8.66
C ARG A 24 9.91 -25.17 8.63
N GLY A 25 9.24 -26.05 9.39
CA GLY A 25 7.80 -26.08 9.60
C GLY A 25 7.41 -25.42 10.93
N ASN A 26 6.16 -25.59 11.35
CA ASN A 26 5.60 -25.03 12.60
C ASN A 26 5.72 -23.50 12.71
N ALA A 27 5.71 -22.79 11.59
CA ALA A 27 5.64 -21.34 11.59
C ALA A 27 4.28 -20.88 12.13
N SER A 28 4.29 -19.81 12.93
CA SER A 28 3.07 -19.09 13.35
C SER A 28 2.70 -17.94 12.41
N GLY A 29 3.56 -17.66 11.44
CA GLY A 29 3.40 -16.59 10.45
C GLY A 29 4.58 -16.51 9.50
N PHE A 30 4.49 -15.61 8.53
CA PHE A 30 5.53 -15.41 7.52
C PHE A 30 5.58 -13.93 7.11
N ARG A 31 6.70 -13.49 6.54
CA ARG A 31 6.83 -12.14 5.97
C ARG A 31 5.96 -12.02 4.73
N LEU A 32 5.21 -10.91 4.57
CA LEU A 32 4.33 -10.70 3.41
C LEU A 32 5.05 -10.83 2.07
N ALA A 33 6.32 -10.44 2.00
CA ALA A 33 7.16 -10.60 0.80
C ALA A 33 7.25 -12.07 0.32
N SER A 34 7.04 -13.06 1.19
CA SER A 34 7.00 -14.47 0.82
C SER A 34 5.82 -14.83 -0.09
N LEU A 35 4.77 -14.00 -0.17
CA LEU A 35 3.65 -14.22 -1.10
C LEU A 35 4.14 -14.24 -2.56
N ASN A 36 5.13 -13.41 -2.91
CA ASN A 36 5.71 -13.38 -4.26
C ASN A 36 6.42 -14.70 -4.60
N ARG A 37 6.87 -15.47 -3.60
CA ARG A 37 7.59 -16.74 -3.79
C ARG A 37 6.68 -17.93 -4.04
N LEU A 38 5.36 -17.75 -3.94
CA LEU A 38 4.41 -18.84 -4.25
C LEU A 38 4.48 -19.25 -5.72
N ALA A 39 4.85 -18.33 -6.61
CA ALA A 39 5.06 -18.62 -8.02
C ALA A 39 6.36 -19.40 -8.29
N ASP A 40 7.33 -19.36 -7.38
CA ASP A 40 8.64 -20.00 -7.56
C ASP A 40 8.58 -21.52 -7.30
N THR A 41 7.63 -21.95 -6.47
CA THR A 41 7.45 -23.37 -6.13
C THR A 41 6.65 -24.07 -7.22
N LYS A 42 7.30 -24.98 -7.97
CA LYS A 42 6.69 -25.69 -9.10
C LYS A 42 6.15 -27.06 -8.70
N SER A 43 5.08 -27.50 -9.35
CA SER A 43 4.56 -28.86 -9.20
C SER A 43 5.53 -29.88 -9.79
N SER A 44 5.69 -31.01 -9.08
CA SER A 44 6.46 -32.17 -9.57
C SER A 44 5.69 -33.02 -10.58
N GLN A 45 4.36 -32.88 -10.63
CA GLN A 45 3.48 -33.72 -11.45
C GLN A 45 2.93 -32.99 -12.68
N SER A 46 2.79 -31.66 -12.62
CA SER A 46 2.21 -30.86 -13.70
C SER A 46 3.16 -29.74 -14.12
N LYS A 47 3.74 -29.88 -15.32
CA LYS A 47 4.66 -28.89 -15.88
C LYS A 47 3.93 -27.56 -16.11
N GLY A 48 4.51 -26.47 -15.62
CA GLY A 48 3.93 -25.12 -15.72
C GLY A 48 3.02 -24.74 -14.56
N THR A 49 2.61 -25.69 -13.72
CA THR A 49 1.79 -25.42 -12.53
C THR A 49 2.68 -25.05 -11.34
N THR A 50 2.28 -24.01 -10.60
CA THR A 50 2.99 -23.53 -9.41
C THR A 50 2.12 -23.63 -8.16
N LEU A 51 2.71 -23.43 -6.98
CA LEU A 51 1.96 -23.40 -5.72
C LEU A 51 0.91 -22.28 -5.70
N LEU A 52 1.17 -21.15 -6.38
CA LEU A 52 0.18 -20.10 -6.55
C LEU A 52 -1.05 -20.59 -7.34
N HIS A 53 -0.85 -21.31 -8.44
CA HIS A 53 -1.96 -21.90 -9.21
C HIS A 53 -2.78 -22.87 -8.35
N TYR A 54 -2.08 -23.74 -7.59
CA TYR A 54 -2.72 -24.68 -6.68
C TYR A 54 -3.50 -23.99 -5.56
N LEU A 55 -2.97 -22.89 -5.00
CA LEU A 55 -3.69 -22.07 -4.04
C LEU A 55 -4.97 -21.48 -4.64
N VAL A 56 -4.91 -20.93 -5.85
CA VAL A 56 -6.09 -20.38 -6.55
C VAL A 56 -7.14 -21.47 -6.78
N GLU A 57 -6.73 -22.67 -7.17
CA GLU A 57 -7.63 -23.83 -7.33
C GLU A 57 -8.35 -24.18 -6.01
N ILE A 58 -7.63 -24.21 -4.88
CA ILE A 58 -8.24 -24.42 -3.56
C ILE A 58 -9.26 -23.31 -3.25
N LEU A 59 -8.93 -22.05 -3.55
CA LEU A 59 -9.84 -20.92 -3.32
C LEU A 59 -11.10 -21.04 -4.19
N GLN A 60 -10.97 -21.39 -5.46
CA GLN A 60 -12.11 -21.60 -6.37
C GLN A 60 -13.04 -22.73 -5.90
N ASN A 61 -12.47 -23.81 -5.36
CA ASN A 61 -13.24 -24.98 -4.95
C ASN A 61 -13.87 -24.82 -3.56
N LYS A 62 -13.17 -24.18 -2.61
CA LYS A 62 -13.58 -24.16 -1.18
C LYS A 62 -13.84 -22.78 -0.60
N PHE A 63 -13.24 -21.71 -1.15
CA PHE A 63 -13.28 -20.37 -0.56
C PHE A 63 -13.53 -19.29 -1.62
N LYS A 64 -14.61 -19.46 -2.41
CA LYS A 64 -14.92 -18.58 -3.56
C LYS A 64 -14.95 -17.09 -3.21
N ASP A 65 -15.44 -16.74 -2.01
CA ASP A 65 -15.47 -15.34 -1.57
C ASP A 65 -14.06 -14.72 -1.46
N ALA A 66 -13.04 -15.52 -1.11
CA ALA A 66 -11.66 -15.02 -1.01
C ALA A 66 -11.05 -14.64 -2.38
N LEU A 67 -11.63 -15.06 -3.50
CA LEU A 67 -11.21 -14.60 -4.84
C LEU A 67 -11.56 -13.13 -5.08
N LYS A 68 -12.53 -12.59 -4.33
CA LYS A 68 -12.91 -11.18 -4.38
C LYS A 68 -12.03 -10.29 -3.49
N LEU A 69 -10.82 -10.74 -3.18
CA LEU A 69 -9.87 -10.04 -2.33
C LEU A 69 -9.60 -8.61 -2.80
N GLU A 70 -9.58 -8.38 -4.11
CA GLU A 70 -9.31 -7.07 -4.70
C GLU A 70 -10.38 -6.02 -4.33
N GLU A 71 -11.64 -6.43 -4.15
CA GLU A 71 -12.75 -5.56 -3.71
C GLU A 71 -12.52 -5.00 -2.29
N ASP A 72 -11.83 -5.75 -1.42
CA ASP A 72 -11.54 -5.31 -0.05
C ASP A 72 -10.38 -4.31 0.02
N MET A 73 -9.59 -4.20 -1.06
CA MET A 73 -8.31 -3.48 -1.09
C MET A 73 -8.16 -2.60 -2.36
N PRO A 74 -9.16 -1.76 -2.71
CA PRO A 74 -9.18 -1.03 -3.97
C PRO A 74 -8.02 -0.03 -4.10
N HIS A 75 -7.53 0.51 -2.99
CA HIS A 75 -6.51 1.56 -2.98
C HIS A 75 -5.08 1.05 -2.98
N VAL A 76 -4.83 -0.27 -2.84
CA VAL A 76 -3.48 -0.81 -2.68
C VAL A 76 -2.59 -0.50 -3.88
N LYS A 77 -3.12 -0.57 -5.11
CA LYS A 77 -2.36 -0.29 -6.34
C LYS A 77 -1.91 1.17 -6.43
N GLU A 78 -2.77 2.10 -6.04
CA GLU A 78 -2.44 3.53 -6.06
C GLU A 78 -1.53 3.90 -4.88
N ALA A 79 -1.80 3.37 -3.69
CA ALA A 79 -0.96 3.58 -2.51
C ALA A 79 0.47 3.05 -2.71
N ALA A 80 0.65 1.95 -3.44
CA ALA A 80 1.98 1.40 -3.74
C ALA A 80 2.86 2.33 -4.60
N LYS A 81 2.28 3.32 -5.29
CA LYS A 81 2.99 4.31 -6.11
C LYS A 81 3.42 5.54 -5.30
N VAL A 82 2.90 5.72 -4.09
CA VAL A 82 3.17 6.90 -3.26
C VAL A 82 4.55 6.78 -2.62
N SER A 83 5.39 7.79 -2.84
CA SER A 83 6.65 7.97 -2.11
C SER A 83 6.42 8.81 -0.86
N LEU A 84 6.59 8.21 0.32
CA LEU A 84 6.44 8.95 1.59
C LEU A 84 7.49 10.06 1.75
N GLY A 85 8.72 9.84 1.28
CA GLY A 85 9.77 10.86 1.37
C GLY A 85 9.49 12.07 0.48
N GLU A 86 8.91 11.87 -0.70
CA GLU A 86 8.46 12.98 -1.56
C GLU A 86 7.28 13.71 -0.92
N LEU A 87 6.30 12.98 -0.39
CA LEU A 87 5.15 13.56 0.30
C LEU A 87 5.57 14.41 1.50
N GLU A 88 6.51 13.93 2.31
CA GLU A 88 7.06 14.68 3.45
C GLU A 88 7.78 15.96 3.01
N LYS A 89 8.56 15.88 1.93
CA LYS A 89 9.25 17.03 1.35
C LYS A 89 8.25 18.07 0.83
N ASP A 90 7.25 17.65 0.10
CA ASP A 90 6.22 18.53 -0.45
C ASP A 90 5.43 19.21 0.68
N MET A 91 5.07 18.45 1.72
CA MET A 91 4.41 19.01 2.91
C MET A 91 5.28 20.02 3.65
N ALA A 92 6.59 19.77 3.77
CA ALA A 92 7.52 20.71 4.39
C ALA A 92 7.65 22.00 3.55
N GLN A 93 7.74 21.86 2.23
CA GLN A 93 7.84 22.99 1.31
C GLN A 93 6.56 23.84 1.34
N LEU A 94 5.38 23.21 1.29
CA LEU A 94 4.10 23.90 1.37
C LEU A 94 3.96 24.71 2.66
N LYS A 95 4.37 24.13 3.80
CA LYS A 95 4.36 24.84 5.09
C LYS A 95 5.33 26.01 5.12
N ALA A 96 6.54 25.84 4.59
CA ALA A 96 7.54 26.90 4.53
C ALA A 96 7.05 28.06 3.66
N ASN A 97 6.55 27.76 2.46
CA ASN A 97 6.02 28.74 1.53
C ASN A 97 4.80 29.48 2.08
N LEU A 98 3.90 28.77 2.77
CA LEU A 98 2.75 29.40 3.42
C LEU A 98 3.20 30.40 4.49
N LYS A 99 4.17 30.02 5.33
CA LYS A 99 4.72 30.90 6.37
C LYS A 99 5.40 32.13 5.77
N GLU A 100 6.05 31.98 4.62
CA GLU A 100 6.64 33.10 3.90
C GLU A 100 5.57 34.04 3.34
N ALA A 101 4.52 33.49 2.73
CA ALA A 101 3.38 34.28 2.24
C ALA A 101 2.66 35.02 3.38
N GLU A 102 2.48 34.39 4.54
CA GLU A 102 1.91 35.01 5.73
C GLU A 102 2.77 36.18 6.23
N ARG A 103 4.09 36.02 6.26
CA ARG A 103 5.03 37.09 6.64
C ARG A 103 4.98 38.27 5.66
N GLU A 104 4.94 37.99 4.36
CA GLU A 104 4.82 39.03 3.35
C GLU A 104 3.47 39.76 3.47
N LEU A 105 2.39 39.03 3.76
CA LEU A 105 1.08 39.61 4.03
C LEU A 105 1.10 40.56 5.22
N GLU A 106 1.72 40.16 6.33
CA GLU A 106 1.90 41.01 7.51
C GLU A 106 2.74 42.26 7.20
N PHE A 107 3.82 42.10 6.43
CA PHE A 107 4.65 43.22 6.01
C PHE A 107 3.86 44.23 5.19
N GLN A 108 3.14 43.78 4.15
CA GLN A 108 2.35 44.66 3.29
C GLN A 108 1.20 45.35 4.03
N ARG A 109 0.63 44.72 5.06
CA ARG A 109 -0.36 45.37 5.95
C ARG A 109 0.20 46.56 6.72
N SER A 110 1.51 46.58 6.98
CA SER A 110 2.19 47.67 7.69
C SER A 110 2.64 48.81 6.78
N GLN A 111 2.57 48.63 5.45
CA GLN A 111 3.00 49.62 4.47
C GLN A 111 1.88 50.60 4.09
N PRO A 112 2.20 51.83 3.62
CA PRO A 112 1.21 52.75 3.09
C PRO A 112 0.52 52.18 1.85
N VAL A 113 -0.78 52.45 1.71
CA VAL A 113 -1.56 52.00 0.54
C VAL A 113 -1.07 52.71 -0.72
N VAL A 114 -0.53 51.95 -1.67
CA VAL A 114 -0.12 52.46 -2.99
C VAL A 114 -1.28 52.33 -3.97
N ALA A 115 -1.59 53.41 -4.70
CA ALA A 115 -2.65 53.40 -5.71
C ALA A 115 -2.36 52.37 -6.81
N GLY A 116 -3.28 51.44 -7.02
CA GLY A 116 -3.17 50.36 -8.02
C GLY A 116 -2.60 49.04 -7.47
N ASP A 117 -2.09 49.01 -6.23
CA ASP A 117 -1.69 47.76 -5.59
C ASP A 117 -2.92 46.92 -5.20
N ARG A 118 -2.89 45.64 -5.59
CA ARG A 118 -3.97 44.67 -5.34
C ARG A 118 -3.51 43.48 -4.50
N PHE A 119 -2.32 43.53 -3.90
CA PHE A 119 -1.78 42.44 -3.09
C PHE A 119 -2.70 42.07 -1.91
N LEU A 120 -3.00 43.02 -1.00
CA LEU A 120 -3.88 42.77 0.16
C LEU A 120 -5.34 42.44 -0.22
N PRO A 121 -5.96 43.08 -1.23
CA PRO A 121 -7.29 42.69 -1.72
C PRO A 121 -7.38 41.24 -2.24
N VAL A 122 -6.29 40.71 -2.79
CA VAL A 122 -6.24 39.35 -3.38
C VAL A 122 -5.81 38.29 -2.38
N MET A 123 -4.78 38.58 -1.56
CA MET A 123 -4.17 37.63 -0.62
C MET A 123 -4.89 37.55 0.74
N LYS A 124 -6.23 37.51 0.74
CA LYS A 124 -7.05 37.55 1.98
C LYS A 124 -6.96 36.28 2.82
#